data_AF-A0A660N2S5-F1
#
_entry.id   AF-A0A660N2S5-F1
#
_cell.length_a   1.000
_cell.length_b   1.000
_cell.length_c   1.000
_cell.angle_alpha   90.00
_cell.angle_beta   90.00
_cell.angle_gamma   90.00
#
_symmetry.space_group_name_H-M   'P 1'
#
loop_
_entity.id
_entity.type
_entity.pdbx_description
1 polymer ?
#
loop_
_entity_poly.entity_id
_entity_poly.type
_entity_poly.pdbx_seq_one_letter_code
_entity_poly.pdbx_strand_id
1 'polypeptide(L)'
;KPLRKSLRTAMDMLMTKRKAVLSDEEELQMLRTLCEHIRQRSLARLPELLEQLEENLTKRGVRVHWAETPEQACQIIYGIIETHKGSLMVKGKSMVSEEIELNHYLQERDIRAVESDLGEFIVQMAGEKPTHIVMPAIHKTKEQVSELFHQHLGTEETGDVDKLTGFARQALRDVYRTADIGLSGVNFAVAETGTLCLVENEGNGRLSTTVPPVHIAITGIEKVVAKLSDIPPLYSLLPRSAIGQNITTYFNMITGPRRSDELDGPQEMHLVLLDNGRSQAYGEEQMRRTLQCIRCGACMNHCPVYTRIGG
;
A
#
# COMPACT_ATOMS: atom_id res chain seq x y z
N LYS A 1 4.08 -29.09 10.40
CA LYS A 1 4.56 -28.27 9.26
C LYS A 1 4.87 -26.86 9.76
N PRO A 2 6.13 -26.39 9.66
CA PRO A 2 6.63 -25.15 10.28
C PRO A 2 5.82 -23.89 9.93
N LEU A 3 5.26 -23.80 8.72
CA LEU A 3 4.44 -22.68 8.23
C LEU A 3 3.23 -22.34 9.13
N ARG A 4 2.49 -23.36 9.59
CA ARG A 4 1.32 -23.17 10.47
C ARG A 4 1.70 -22.64 11.86
N LYS A 5 2.87 -23.03 12.37
CA LYS A 5 3.39 -22.57 13.66
C LYS A 5 3.87 -21.12 13.57
N SER A 6 4.52 -20.74 12.46
CA SER A 6 4.93 -19.35 12.20
C SER A 6 3.73 -18.41 12.14
N LEU A 7 2.75 -18.74 11.29
CA LEU A 7 1.53 -17.94 11.13
C LEU A 7 0.79 -17.77 12.45
N ARG A 8 0.52 -18.86 13.19
CA ARG A 8 -0.19 -18.77 14.47
C ARG A 8 0.54 -17.89 15.47
N THR A 9 1.85 -18.11 15.66
CA THR A 9 2.66 -17.30 16.59
C THR A 9 2.60 -15.82 16.24
N ALA A 10 2.71 -15.49 14.94
CA ALA A 10 2.70 -14.11 14.50
C ALA A 10 1.31 -13.45 14.64
N MET A 11 0.23 -14.17 14.32
CA MET A 11 -1.14 -13.67 14.52
C MET A 11 -1.45 -13.47 16.01
N ASP A 12 -1.07 -14.42 16.88
CA ASP A 12 -1.22 -14.30 18.34
C ASP A 12 -0.46 -13.07 18.87
N MET A 13 0.73 -12.81 18.34
CA MET A 13 1.52 -11.62 18.68
C MET A 13 0.83 -10.33 18.24
N LEU A 14 0.30 -10.25 17.01
CA LEU A 14 -0.43 -9.08 16.51
C LEU A 14 -1.70 -8.82 17.34
N MET A 15 -2.45 -9.87 17.67
CA MET A 15 -3.65 -9.78 18.52
C MET A 15 -3.30 -9.27 19.92
N THR A 16 -2.20 -9.76 20.50
CA THR A 16 -1.73 -9.35 21.83
C THR A 16 -1.33 -7.88 21.83
N LYS A 17 -0.53 -7.43 20.85
CA LYS A 17 -0.14 -6.02 20.71
C LYS A 17 -1.34 -5.10 20.49
N ARG A 18 -2.27 -5.50 19.61
CA ARG A 18 -3.52 -4.76 19.37
C ARG A 18 -4.31 -4.58 20.67
N LYS A 19 -4.48 -5.64 21.46
CA LYS A 19 -5.19 -5.58 22.75
C LYS A 19 -4.49 -4.69 23.77
N ALA A 20 -3.16 -4.68 23.79
CA ALA A 20 -2.40 -3.83 24.70
C ALA A 20 -2.57 -2.34 24.39
N VAL A 21 -2.59 -1.98 23.10
CA VAL A 21 -2.69 -0.59 22.62
C VAL A 21 -4.14 -0.08 22.56
N LEU A 22 -5.12 -0.97 22.37
CA LEU A 22 -6.55 -0.68 22.40
C LEU A 22 -7.19 -1.37 23.62
N SER A 23 -6.64 -1.09 24.81
CA SER A 23 -7.05 -1.74 26.06
C SER A 23 -8.27 -1.10 26.71
N ASP A 24 -8.52 0.18 26.43
CA ASP A 24 -9.75 0.88 26.77
C ASP A 24 -10.86 0.56 25.75
N GLU A 25 -11.85 -0.22 26.19
CA GLU A 25 -12.97 -0.66 25.34
C GLU A 25 -13.92 0.50 24.98
N GLU A 26 -14.07 1.49 25.86
CA GLU A 26 -14.91 2.66 25.58
C GLU A 26 -14.25 3.53 24.50
N GLU A 27 -12.95 3.82 24.64
CA GLU A 27 -12.18 4.53 23.63
C GLU A 27 -12.23 3.80 22.27
N LEU A 28 -12.01 2.48 22.29
CA LEU A 28 -12.04 1.65 21.08
C LEU A 28 -13.41 1.72 20.39
N GLN A 29 -14.50 1.58 21.15
CA GLN A 29 -15.84 1.59 20.57
C GLN A 29 -16.23 2.98 20.05
N MET A 30 -15.84 4.05 20.74
CA MET A 30 -16.00 5.43 20.26
C MET A 30 -15.25 5.65 18.95
N LEU A 31 -13.97 5.24 18.89
CA LEU A 31 -13.14 5.38 17.69
C LEU A 31 -13.70 4.60 16.50
N ARG A 32 -14.17 3.37 16.73
CA ARG A 32 -14.82 2.54 15.69
C ARG A 32 -16.07 3.22 15.14
N THR A 33 -16.92 3.73 16.02
CA THR A 33 -18.16 4.44 15.64
C THR A 33 -17.84 5.69 14.83
N LEU A 34 -16.84 6.48 15.26
CA LEU A 34 -16.40 7.66 14.54
C LEU A 34 -15.84 7.32 13.16
N CYS A 35 -14.97 6.32 13.06
CA CYS A 35 -14.41 5.86 11.79
C CYS A 35 -15.52 5.35 10.85
N GLU A 36 -16.48 4.58 11.37
CA GLU A 36 -17.64 4.10 10.62
C GLU A 36 -18.45 5.26 10.04
N HIS A 37 -18.81 6.26 10.85
CA HIS A 37 -19.54 7.44 10.37
C HIS A 37 -18.77 8.23 9.30
N ILE A 38 -17.46 8.38 9.46
CA ILE A 38 -16.59 9.03 8.45
C ILE A 38 -16.67 8.27 7.11
N ARG A 39 -16.53 6.94 7.15
CA ARG A 39 -16.55 6.10 5.94
C ARG A 39 -17.93 6.07 5.31
N GLN A 40 -19.00 5.94 6.11
CA GLN A 40 -20.38 5.99 5.62
C GLN A 40 -20.70 7.32 4.95
N ARG A 41 -20.35 8.45 5.58
CA ARG A 41 -20.55 9.78 4.99
C ARG A 41 -19.78 9.96 3.68
N SER A 42 -18.56 9.43 3.61
CA SER A 42 -17.74 9.50 2.40
C SER A 42 -18.34 8.67 1.27
N LEU A 43 -18.77 7.44 1.57
CA LEU A 43 -19.43 6.58 0.58
C LEU A 43 -20.77 7.16 0.12
N ALA A 44 -21.59 7.73 1.02
CA ALA A 44 -22.86 8.34 0.65
C ALA A 44 -22.74 9.44 -0.43
N ARG A 45 -21.56 10.05 -0.54
CA ARG A 45 -21.23 11.12 -1.51
C ARG A 45 -20.11 10.70 -2.46
N LEU A 46 -19.91 9.39 -2.67
CA LEU A 46 -18.76 8.86 -3.38
C LEU A 46 -18.54 9.51 -4.76
N PRO A 47 -19.55 9.62 -5.67
CA PRO A 47 -19.35 10.26 -6.96
C PRO A 47 -18.86 11.72 -6.85
N GLU A 48 -19.55 12.53 -6.03
CA GLU A 48 -19.18 13.94 -5.81
C GLU A 48 -17.77 14.10 -5.24
N LEU A 49 -17.38 13.23 -4.29
CA LEU A 49 -16.06 13.31 -3.67
C LEU A 49 -14.94 12.89 -4.61
N LEU A 50 -15.20 11.97 -5.54
CA LEU A 50 -14.22 11.59 -6.55
C LEU A 50 -14.00 12.70 -7.58
N GLU A 51 -15.07 13.33 -8.06
CA GLU A 51 -14.96 14.52 -8.93
C GLU A 51 -14.23 15.67 -8.21
N GLN A 52 -14.57 15.93 -6.93
CA GLN A 52 -13.88 16.93 -6.13
C GLN A 52 -12.39 16.60 -5.93
N LEU A 53 -12.07 15.33 -5.68
CA LEU A 53 -10.69 14.86 -5.55
C LEU A 53 -9.91 15.09 -6.85
N GLU A 54 -10.50 14.70 -7.99
CA GLU A 54 -9.92 14.89 -9.32
C GLU A 54 -9.68 16.37 -9.61
N GLU A 55 -10.67 17.22 -9.39
CA GLU A 55 -10.56 18.66 -9.59
C GLU A 55 -9.41 19.27 -8.78
N ASN A 56 -9.33 18.92 -7.49
CA ASN A 56 -8.31 19.47 -6.60
C ASN A 56 -6.91 18.94 -6.89
N LEU A 57 -6.77 17.68 -7.29
CA LEU A 57 -5.49 17.09 -7.73
C LEU A 57 -5.03 17.71 -9.05
N THR A 58 -5.95 17.90 -10.01
CA THR A 58 -5.66 18.49 -11.31
C THR A 58 -5.17 19.94 -11.18
N LYS A 59 -5.80 20.74 -10.31
CA LYS A 59 -5.33 22.11 -9.97
C LYS A 59 -3.90 22.13 -9.43
N ARG A 60 -3.41 21.01 -8.89
CA ARG A 60 -2.06 20.87 -8.34
C ARG A 60 -1.08 20.21 -9.31
N GLY A 61 -1.47 19.99 -10.57
CA GLY A 61 -0.63 19.42 -11.61
C GLY A 61 -0.56 17.89 -11.60
N VAL A 62 -1.44 17.21 -10.86
CA VAL A 62 -1.59 15.75 -10.91
C VAL A 62 -2.51 15.39 -12.06
N ARG A 63 -2.13 14.38 -12.87
CA ARG A 63 -3.02 13.83 -13.90
C ARG A 63 -3.81 12.66 -13.33
N VAL A 64 -5.13 12.77 -13.32
CA VAL A 64 -6.02 11.73 -12.80
C VAL A 64 -6.56 10.88 -13.94
N HIS A 65 -6.56 9.57 -13.73
CA HIS A 65 -7.00 8.56 -14.69
C HIS A 65 -8.02 7.65 -14.02
N TRP A 66 -9.08 7.34 -14.76
CA TRP A 66 -10.14 6.44 -14.31
C TRP A 66 -10.02 5.11 -15.06
N ALA A 67 -10.02 4.02 -14.32
CA ALA A 67 -9.99 2.66 -14.85
C ALA A 67 -11.17 1.88 -14.29
N GLU A 68 -12.02 1.38 -15.18
CA GLU A 68 -13.13 0.51 -14.82
C GLU A 68 -12.65 -0.92 -14.53
N THR A 69 -11.66 -1.39 -15.30
CA THR A 69 -11.15 -2.76 -15.24
C THR A 69 -9.65 -2.84 -14.92
N PRO A 70 -9.16 -4.00 -14.44
CA PRO A 70 -7.73 -4.26 -14.26
C PRO A 70 -6.91 -4.00 -15.53
N GLU A 71 -7.39 -4.43 -16.68
CA GLU A 71 -6.71 -4.28 -17.96
C GLU A 71 -6.54 -2.80 -18.34
N GLN A 72 -7.57 -1.98 -18.12
CA GLN A 72 -7.50 -0.55 -18.36
C GLN A 72 -6.47 0.13 -17.44
N ALA A 73 -6.44 -0.23 -16.15
CA ALA A 73 -5.45 0.29 -15.21
C ALA A 73 -4.03 -0.08 -15.64
N CYS A 74 -3.79 -1.33 -16.02
CA CYS A 74 -2.52 -1.80 -16.54
C CYS A 74 -2.10 -1.07 -17.83
N GLN A 75 -3.04 -0.84 -18.76
CA GLN A 75 -2.77 -0.09 -20.00
C GLN A 75 -2.42 1.38 -19.72
N ILE A 76 -3.13 2.04 -18.80
CA ILE A 76 -2.82 3.43 -18.40
C ILE A 76 -1.41 3.50 -17.82
N ILE A 77 -1.09 2.63 -16.87
CA ILE A 77 0.22 2.60 -16.21
C ILE A 77 1.32 2.33 -17.24
N TYR A 78 1.13 1.35 -18.12
CA TYR A 78 2.07 1.05 -19.19
C TYR A 78 2.28 2.21 -20.17
N GLY A 79 1.20 2.87 -20.58
CA GLY A 79 1.29 4.05 -21.46
C GLY A 79 2.08 5.21 -20.85
N ILE A 80 1.97 5.41 -19.53
CA ILE A 80 2.80 6.39 -18.80
C ILE A 80 4.27 5.95 -18.87
N ILE A 81 4.59 4.69 -18.54
CA ILE A 81 5.97 4.16 -18.58
C ILE A 81 6.58 4.33 -19.99
N GLU A 82 5.85 3.96 -21.04
CA GLU A 82 6.27 4.08 -22.45
C GLU A 82 6.55 5.54 -22.84
N THR A 83 5.70 6.49 -22.41
CA THR A 83 5.88 7.92 -22.70
C THR A 83 7.21 8.43 -22.14
N HIS A 84 7.63 7.91 -20.99
CA HIS A 84 8.92 8.22 -20.37
C HIS A 84 10.06 7.31 -20.83
N LYS A 85 9.80 6.35 -21.73
CA LYS A 85 10.75 5.32 -22.16
C LYS A 85 11.35 4.56 -20.97
N GLY A 86 10.53 4.37 -19.94
CA GLY A 86 10.95 3.73 -18.69
C GLY A 86 11.10 2.23 -18.86
N SER A 87 12.06 1.65 -18.14
CA SER A 87 12.31 0.21 -18.12
C SER A 87 12.37 -0.35 -16.70
N LEU A 88 12.52 0.54 -15.69
CA LEU A 88 12.56 0.17 -14.28
C LEU A 88 11.53 0.96 -13.48
N MET A 89 10.65 0.24 -12.81
CA MET A 89 9.71 0.76 -11.82
C MET A 89 10.11 0.27 -10.42
N VAL A 90 10.21 1.18 -9.47
CA VAL A 90 10.23 0.83 -8.04
C VAL A 90 8.83 1.04 -7.47
N LYS A 91 8.28 0.03 -6.78
CA LYS A 91 6.94 0.13 -6.20
C LYS A 91 6.95 -0.10 -4.71
N GLY A 92 6.28 0.79 -4.00
CA GLY A 92 5.82 0.52 -2.65
C GLY A 92 4.64 -0.44 -2.65
N LYS A 93 4.37 -1.00 -1.48
CA LYS A 93 3.29 -1.95 -1.26
C LYS A 93 1.93 -1.38 -1.67
N SER A 94 1.20 -2.11 -2.51
CA SER A 94 -0.16 -1.77 -2.90
C SER A 94 -0.99 -3.01 -3.22
N MET A 95 -2.04 -3.27 -2.43
CA MET A 95 -2.98 -4.36 -2.74
C MET A 95 -3.68 -4.16 -4.09
N VAL A 96 -3.82 -2.91 -4.57
CA VAL A 96 -4.51 -2.63 -5.84
C VAL A 96 -3.62 -2.99 -7.02
N SER A 97 -2.29 -2.83 -6.91
CA SER A 97 -1.39 -3.33 -7.96
C SER A 97 -1.30 -4.86 -7.98
N GLU A 98 -1.47 -5.52 -6.82
CA GLU A 98 -1.60 -6.99 -6.77
C GLU A 98 -2.91 -7.46 -7.38
N GLU A 99 -4.02 -6.78 -7.08
CA GLU A 99 -5.37 -7.07 -7.62
C GLU A 99 -5.42 -7.08 -9.15
N ILE A 100 -4.59 -6.27 -9.80
CA ILE A 100 -4.50 -6.19 -11.27
C ILE A 100 -3.30 -6.97 -11.84
N GLU A 101 -2.57 -7.71 -11.01
CA GLU A 101 -1.38 -8.50 -11.36
C GLU A 101 -0.34 -7.67 -12.14
N LEU A 102 -0.14 -6.40 -11.73
CA LEU A 102 0.63 -5.40 -12.48
C LEU A 102 2.06 -5.86 -12.79
N ASN A 103 2.72 -6.53 -11.84
CA ASN A 103 4.10 -6.98 -12.00
C ASN A 103 4.22 -7.98 -13.16
N HIS A 104 3.28 -8.93 -13.27
CA HIS A 104 3.24 -9.89 -14.37
C HIS A 104 2.96 -9.19 -15.71
N TYR A 105 2.00 -8.27 -15.73
CA TYR A 105 1.66 -7.50 -16.93
C TYR A 105 2.86 -6.69 -17.48
N LEU A 106 3.64 -6.08 -16.59
CA LEU A 106 4.84 -5.30 -16.95
C LEU A 106 6.01 -6.20 -17.36
N GLN A 107 6.18 -7.35 -16.69
CA GLN A 107 7.24 -8.31 -17.01
C GLN A 107 7.10 -8.88 -18.43
N GLU A 108 5.88 -9.15 -18.90
CA GLU A 108 5.60 -9.59 -20.28
C GLU A 108 5.98 -8.55 -21.35
N ARG A 109 6.28 -7.31 -20.92
CA ARG A 109 6.64 -6.16 -21.78
C ARG A 109 8.05 -5.66 -21.47
N ASP A 110 8.88 -6.52 -20.89
CA ASP A 110 10.28 -6.24 -20.55
C ASP A 110 10.48 -5.03 -19.61
N ILE A 111 9.43 -4.64 -18.87
CA ILE A 111 9.52 -3.62 -17.82
C ILE A 111 9.72 -4.32 -16.48
N ARG A 112 10.82 -3.98 -15.80
CA ARG A 112 11.15 -4.51 -14.49
C ARG A 112 10.45 -3.70 -13.41
N ALA A 113 9.45 -4.30 -12.74
CA ALA A 113 8.87 -3.76 -11.52
C ALA A 113 9.52 -4.41 -10.29
N VAL A 114 10.04 -3.61 -9.35
CA VAL A 114 10.72 -4.09 -8.14
C VAL A 114 9.97 -3.62 -6.90
N GLU A 115 9.61 -4.56 -6.04
CA GLU A 115 9.01 -4.28 -4.74
C GLU A 115 10.01 -3.63 -3.79
N SER A 116 9.57 -2.60 -3.08
CA SER A 116 10.41 -1.80 -2.20
C SER A 116 10.18 -2.07 -0.71
N ASP A 117 9.08 -2.74 -0.36
CA ASP A 117 8.78 -3.26 0.98
C ASP A 117 9.60 -4.52 1.22
N LEU A 118 10.26 -4.64 2.37
CA LEU A 118 11.17 -5.76 2.62
C LEU A 118 10.47 -7.11 2.47
N GLY A 119 9.25 -7.21 2.98
CA GLY A 119 8.49 -8.45 2.90
C GLY A 119 8.05 -8.75 1.47
N GLU A 120 7.54 -7.75 0.75
CA GLU A 120 7.15 -7.90 -0.67
C GLU A 120 8.37 -8.25 -1.55
N PHE A 121 9.53 -7.63 -1.29
CA PHE A 121 10.78 -7.90 -1.98
C PHE A 121 11.26 -9.34 -1.80
N ILE A 122 11.14 -9.88 -0.57
CA ILE A 122 11.47 -11.28 -0.27
C ILE A 122 10.55 -12.24 -1.04
N VAL A 123 9.24 -12.00 -1.04
CA VAL A 123 8.29 -12.91 -1.74
C VAL A 123 8.42 -12.79 -3.26
N GLN A 124 8.67 -11.59 -3.78
CA GLN A 124 8.95 -11.37 -5.19
C GLN A 124 10.18 -12.17 -5.65
N MET A 125 11.27 -12.09 -4.89
CA MET A 125 12.50 -12.84 -5.17
C MET A 125 12.28 -14.36 -5.09
N ALA A 126 11.40 -14.81 -4.20
CA ALA A 126 11.01 -16.22 -4.11
C ALA A 126 10.06 -16.69 -5.22
N GLY A 127 9.51 -15.78 -6.04
CA GLY A 127 8.46 -16.10 -7.01
C GLY A 127 7.15 -16.56 -6.36
N GLU A 128 6.85 -16.04 -5.17
CA GLU A 128 5.68 -16.41 -4.36
C GLU A 128 4.69 -15.25 -4.23
N LYS A 129 3.42 -15.57 -3.94
CA LYS A 129 2.41 -14.56 -3.57
C LYS A 129 2.52 -14.18 -2.08
N PRO A 130 2.21 -12.94 -1.71
CA PRO A 130 2.22 -12.51 -0.31
C PRO A 130 1.15 -13.25 0.50
N THR A 131 1.52 -13.78 1.66
CA THR A 131 0.56 -14.52 2.50
C THR A 131 -0.35 -13.56 3.27
N HIS A 132 0.17 -12.44 3.79
CA HIS A 132 -0.57 -11.50 4.65
C HIS A 132 -0.47 -10.04 4.16
N ILE A 133 -1.60 -9.32 4.18
CA ILE A 133 -1.66 -7.95 3.65
C ILE A 133 -0.80 -6.93 4.41
N VAL A 134 -0.36 -7.23 5.64
CA VAL A 134 0.55 -6.36 6.40
C VAL A 134 1.97 -6.93 6.50
N MET A 135 2.10 -8.26 6.51
CA MET A 135 3.37 -8.97 6.75
C MET A 135 3.55 -10.05 5.67
N PRO A 136 3.87 -9.68 4.43
CA PRO A 136 3.71 -10.55 3.27
C PRO A 136 4.59 -11.80 3.32
N ALA A 137 5.81 -11.69 3.87
CA ALA A 137 6.77 -12.79 4.03
C ALA A 137 6.70 -13.53 5.39
N ILE A 138 5.59 -13.43 6.13
CA ILE A 138 5.44 -14.00 7.49
C ILE A 138 5.67 -15.52 7.58
N HIS A 139 5.56 -16.22 6.46
CA HIS A 139 5.78 -17.67 6.34
C HIS A 139 7.26 -18.04 6.15
N LYS A 140 8.14 -17.08 5.87
CA LYS A 140 9.58 -17.29 5.67
C LYS A 140 10.34 -17.18 6.99
N THR A 141 11.26 -18.11 7.22
CA THR A 141 12.22 -17.99 8.33
C THR A 141 13.42 -17.14 7.91
N LYS A 142 14.15 -16.59 8.89
CA LYS A 142 15.36 -15.80 8.62
C LYS A 142 16.43 -16.59 7.84
N GLU A 143 16.54 -17.89 8.07
CA GLU A 143 17.45 -18.77 7.34
C GLU A 143 17.06 -18.89 5.86
N GLN A 144 15.77 -19.03 5.57
CA GLN A 144 15.26 -19.03 4.19
C GLN A 144 15.48 -17.68 3.49
N VAL A 145 15.33 -16.57 4.23
CA VAL A 145 15.62 -15.23 3.70
C VAL A 145 17.11 -15.08 3.41
N SER A 146 17.98 -15.55 4.30
CA SER A 146 19.44 -15.56 4.10
C SER A 146 19.84 -16.33 2.83
N GLU A 147 19.28 -17.53 2.65
CA GLU A 147 19.55 -18.35 1.45
C GLU A 147 19.09 -17.64 0.17
N LEU A 148 17.89 -17.03 0.18
CA LEU A 148 17.38 -16.26 -0.96
C LEU A 148 18.30 -15.09 -1.32
N PHE A 149 18.75 -14.32 -0.33
CA PHE A 149 19.66 -13.19 -0.55
C PHE A 149 21.03 -13.65 -1.04
N HIS A 150 21.55 -14.77 -0.52
CA HIS A 150 22.79 -15.34 -1.03
C HIS A 150 22.68 -15.71 -2.51
N GLN A 151 21.60 -16.41 -2.89
CA GLN A 151 21.38 -16.88 -4.27
C GLN A 151 21.15 -15.75 -5.28
N HIS A 152 20.40 -14.71 -4.91
CA HIS A 152 19.97 -13.67 -5.86
C HIS A 152 20.78 -12.37 -5.77
N LEU A 153 21.36 -12.07 -4.61
CA LEU A 153 22.13 -10.85 -4.35
C LEU A 153 23.62 -11.10 -4.11
N GLY A 154 24.05 -12.36 -3.97
CA GLY A 154 25.44 -12.72 -3.73
C GLY A 154 25.97 -12.32 -2.34
N THR A 155 25.08 -12.16 -1.35
CA THR A 155 25.44 -11.75 0.02
C THR A 155 26.00 -12.91 0.83
N GLU A 156 26.73 -12.66 1.92
CA GLU A 156 27.07 -13.74 2.87
C GLU A 156 25.81 -14.34 3.52
N GLU A 157 25.83 -15.65 3.79
CA GLU A 157 24.78 -16.27 4.60
C GLU A 157 24.90 -15.83 6.06
N THR A 158 23.79 -15.46 6.67
CA THR A 158 23.78 -14.98 8.05
C THR A 158 22.44 -15.19 8.74
N GLY A 159 22.49 -15.51 10.04
CA GLY A 159 21.31 -15.57 10.91
C GLY A 159 20.99 -14.26 11.62
N ASP A 160 21.73 -13.19 11.31
CA ASP A 160 21.59 -11.85 11.88
C ASP A 160 20.57 -11.02 11.07
N VAL A 161 19.47 -10.64 11.72
CA VAL A 161 18.36 -9.91 11.10
C VAL A 161 18.76 -8.50 10.69
N ASP A 162 19.66 -7.85 11.43
CA ASP A 162 20.11 -6.50 11.11
C ASP A 162 20.97 -6.51 9.84
N LYS A 163 21.82 -7.53 9.68
CA LYS A 163 22.58 -7.74 8.44
C LYS A 163 21.67 -8.02 7.24
N LEU A 164 20.69 -8.92 7.38
CA LEU A 164 19.73 -9.22 6.31
C LEU A 164 18.98 -7.95 5.87
N THR A 165 18.51 -7.15 6.82
CA THR A 165 17.86 -5.86 6.53
C THR A 165 18.81 -4.90 5.83
N GLY A 166 20.09 -4.87 6.24
CA GLY A 166 21.15 -4.11 5.58
C GLY A 166 21.37 -4.51 4.12
N PHE A 167 21.40 -5.82 3.82
CA PHE A 167 21.54 -6.33 2.46
C PHE A 167 20.39 -5.91 1.55
N ALA A 168 19.15 -6.08 2.00
CA ALA A 168 17.98 -5.63 1.25
C ALA A 168 18.02 -4.11 0.99
N ARG A 169 18.37 -3.32 2.01
CA ARG A 169 18.54 -1.86 1.87
C ARG A 169 19.60 -1.49 0.84
N GLN A 170 20.73 -2.19 0.82
CA GLN A 170 21.80 -1.96 -0.15
C GLN A 170 21.33 -2.30 -1.57
N ALA A 171 20.69 -3.45 -1.76
CA ALA A 171 20.16 -3.87 -3.05
C ALA A 171 19.11 -2.89 -3.61
N LEU A 172 18.19 -2.42 -2.76
CA LEU A 172 17.14 -1.48 -3.18
C LEU A 172 17.66 -0.06 -3.40
N ARG A 173 18.81 0.32 -2.85
CA ARG A 173 19.35 1.68 -2.96
C ARG A 173 19.55 2.10 -4.42
N ASP A 174 20.17 1.23 -5.22
CA ASP A 174 20.39 1.50 -6.63
C ASP A 174 19.09 1.47 -7.43
N VAL A 175 18.14 0.62 -7.04
CA VAL A 175 16.81 0.57 -7.66
C VAL A 175 16.11 1.92 -7.51
N TYR A 176 16.03 2.50 -6.30
CA TYR A 176 15.41 3.82 -6.13
C TYR A 176 16.09 4.91 -6.97
N ARG A 177 17.43 4.88 -7.04
CA ARG A 177 18.23 5.90 -7.73
C ARG A 177 18.08 5.83 -9.26
N THR A 178 17.85 4.64 -9.80
CA THR A 178 17.86 4.38 -11.24
C THR A 178 16.47 4.10 -11.82
N ALA A 179 15.46 3.95 -10.97
CA ALA A 179 14.08 3.77 -11.42
C ALA A 179 13.56 5.01 -12.15
N ASP A 180 12.94 4.76 -13.30
CA ASP A 180 12.30 5.79 -14.12
C ASP A 180 10.95 6.19 -13.49
N ILE A 181 10.28 5.21 -12.88
CA ILE A 181 8.92 5.35 -12.34
C ILE A 181 8.88 4.85 -10.90
N GLY A 182 8.21 5.62 -10.05
CA GLY A 182 7.84 5.25 -8.70
C GLY A 182 6.35 4.94 -8.61
N LEU A 183 5.97 3.82 -7.99
CA LEU A 183 4.57 3.48 -7.75
C LEU A 183 4.26 3.37 -6.26
N SER A 184 3.10 3.87 -5.84
CA SER A 184 2.61 3.66 -4.48
C SER A 184 1.11 3.35 -4.45
N GLY A 185 0.68 2.65 -3.40
CA GLY A 185 -0.71 2.65 -3.00
C GLY A 185 -1.13 3.96 -2.35
N VAL A 186 -2.41 4.04 -1.99
CA VAL A 186 -2.98 5.13 -1.17
C VAL A 186 -3.76 4.50 -0.01
N ASN A 187 -3.58 4.99 1.21
CA ASN A 187 -4.39 4.57 2.37
C ASN A 187 -5.69 5.38 2.43
N PHE A 188 -5.61 6.69 2.25
CA PHE A 188 -6.75 7.61 2.22
C PHE A 188 -6.53 8.70 1.16
N ALA A 189 -7.56 9.00 0.37
CA ALA A 189 -7.51 10.12 -0.59
C ALA A 189 -8.45 11.23 -0.10
N VAL A 190 -7.90 12.40 0.24
CA VAL A 190 -8.66 13.52 0.81
C VAL A 190 -9.18 14.41 -0.33
N ALA A 191 -10.49 14.38 -0.55
CA ALA A 191 -11.15 15.13 -1.61
C ALA A 191 -11.00 16.66 -1.43
N GLU A 192 -11.26 17.18 -0.22
CA GLU A 192 -11.20 18.61 0.11
C GLU A 192 -9.88 19.28 -0.29
N THR A 193 -8.75 18.60 -0.09
CA THR A 193 -7.41 19.21 -0.28
C THR A 193 -6.68 18.69 -1.51
N GLY A 194 -7.16 17.61 -2.15
CA GLY A 194 -6.43 16.89 -3.19
C GLY A 194 -5.16 16.24 -2.64
N THR A 195 -5.25 15.54 -1.50
CA THR A 195 -4.09 14.93 -0.81
C THR A 195 -4.20 13.41 -0.77
N LEU A 196 -3.13 12.70 -1.13
CA LEU A 196 -3.01 11.27 -0.97
C LEU A 196 -2.20 10.95 0.29
N CYS A 197 -2.79 10.19 1.21
CA CYS A 197 -2.13 9.75 2.44
C CYS A 197 -1.55 8.34 2.27
N LEU A 198 -0.27 8.18 2.58
CA LEU A 198 0.46 6.91 2.54
C LEU A 198 1.07 6.62 3.92
N VAL A 199 0.77 5.43 4.45
CA VAL A 199 1.18 4.97 5.78
C VAL A 199 2.24 3.88 5.63
N GLU A 200 3.40 4.04 6.26
CA GLU A 200 4.50 3.07 6.16
C GLU A 200 5.42 3.10 7.40
N ASN A 201 6.28 2.08 7.52
CA ASN A 201 7.25 1.96 8.63
C ASN A 201 8.72 1.88 8.18
N GLU A 202 8.99 1.73 6.88
CA GLU A 202 10.34 1.38 6.39
C GLU A 202 11.06 2.56 5.70
N GLY A 203 10.34 3.63 5.37
CA GLY A 203 10.83 4.79 4.62
C GLY A 203 10.91 4.54 3.10
N ASN A 204 10.58 3.31 2.67
CA ASN A 204 10.56 2.89 1.29
C ASN A 204 9.44 3.58 0.50
N GLY A 205 8.29 3.83 1.12
CA GLY A 205 7.17 4.52 0.52
C GLY A 205 7.58 5.92 0.07
N ARG A 206 8.19 6.71 0.97
CA ARG A 206 8.72 8.04 0.63
C ARG A 206 9.75 7.96 -0.49
N LEU A 207 10.69 7.02 -0.46
CA LEU A 207 11.67 6.87 -1.53
C LEU A 207 11.02 6.56 -2.88
N SER A 208 10.02 5.67 -2.91
CA SER A 208 9.27 5.32 -4.12
C SER A 208 8.40 6.47 -4.64
N THR A 209 7.99 7.43 -3.80
CA THR A 209 7.15 8.56 -4.24
C THR A 209 7.93 9.85 -4.50
N THR A 210 9.18 9.97 -4.06
CA THR A 210 9.96 11.21 -4.20
C THR A 210 11.23 11.11 -5.03
N VAL A 211 11.85 9.92 -5.15
CA VAL A 211 13.13 9.77 -5.85
C VAL A 211 12.96 9.62 -7.37
N PRO A 212 12.08 8.73 -7.87
CA PRO A 212 11.85 8.64 -9.30
C PRO A 212 11.25 9.93 -9.87
N PRO A 213 11.58 10.30 -11.13
CA PRO A 213 11.08 11.53 -11.74
C PRO A 213 9.56 11.50 -11.99
N VAL A 214 8.94 10.32 -12.05
CA VAL A 214 7.49 10.15 -12.23
C VAL A 214 6.93 9.33 -11.10
N HIS A 215 5.87 9.82 -10.45
CA HIS A 215 5.13 9.08 -9.42
C HIS A 215 3.75 8.69 -9.92
N ILE A 216 3.43 7.40 -9.89
CA ILE A 216 2.10 6.86 -10.13
C ILE A 216 1.52 6.38 -8.80
N ALA A 217 0.46 7.03 -8.32
CA ALA A 217 -0.36 6.51 -7.24
C ALA A 217 -1.51 5.67 -7.81
N ILE A 218 -1.80 4.51 -7.21
CA ILE A 218 -2.96 3.68 -7.57
C ILE A 218 -3.84 3.42 -6.35
N THR A 219 -5.16 3.55 -6.52
CA THR A 219 -6.13 3.30 -5.46
C THR A 219 -7.47 2.84 -6.01
N GLY A 220 -8.19 2.06 -5.22
CA GLY A 220 -9.61 1.87 -5.43
C GLY A 220 -10.39 3.16 -5.14
N ILE A 221 -11.48 3.37 -5.87
CA ILE A 221 -12.34 4.56 -5.74
C ILE A 221 -12.94 4.71 -4.33
N GLU A 222 -13.09 3.62 -3.58
CA GLU A 222 -13.72 3.64 -2.27
C GLU A 222 -12.90 4.37 -1.21
N LYS A 223 -11.59 4.53 -1.41
CA LYS A 223 -10.67 5.07 -0.39
C LYS A 223 -10.75 6.59 -0.19
N VAL A 224 -11.60 7.29 -0.95
CA VAL A 224 -11.81 8.72 -0.77
C VAL A 224 -12.43 9.04 0.59
N VAL A 225 -12.01 10.16 1.18
CA VAL A 225 -12.59 10.77 2.38
C VAL A 225 -12.87 12.24 2.12
N ALA A 226 -13.91 12.77 2.76
CA ALA A 226 -14.36 14.12 2.47
C ALA A 226 -13.35 15.18 2.92
N LYS A 227 -12.91 15.15 4.19
CA LYS A 227 -12.13 16.23 4.81
C LYS A 227 -10.79 15.76 5.34
N LEU A 228 -9.82 16.67 5.40
CA LEU A 228 -8.52 16.36 6.02
C LEU A 228 -8.67 16.01 7.51
N SER A 229 -9.62 16.65 8.20
CA SER A 229 -9.95 16.38 9.61
C SER A 229 -10.45 14.96 9.87
N ASP A 230 -10.84 14.22 8.83
CA ASP A 230 -11.29 12.84 8.95
C ASP A 230 -10.11 11.85 9.05
N ILE A 231 -8.89 12.29 8.73
CA ILE A 231 -7.68 11.45 8.72
C ILE A 231 -7.25 11.04 10.13
N PRO A 232 -7.13 11.93 11.15
CA PRO A 232 -6.61 11.53 12.45
C PRO A 232 -7.38 10.37 13.10
N PRO A 233 -8.73 10.31 13.11
CA PRO A 233 -9.44 9.15 13.63
C PRO A 233 -9.15 7.85 12.85
N LEU A 234 -9.21 7.91 11.52
CA LEU A 234 -8.96 6.74 10.67
C LEU A 234 -7.53 6.23 10.83
N TYR A 235 -6.57 7.15 10.83
CA TYR A 235 -5.16 6.86 11.04
C TYR A 235 -4.91 6.39 12.47
N SER A 236 -5.62 6.88 13.47
CA SER A 236 -5.45 6.41 14.84
C SER A 236 -5.89 4.95 14.98
N LEU A 237 -6.97 4.53 14.29
CA LEU A 237 -7.43 3.14 14.34
C LEU A 237 -6.55 2.18 13.53
N LEU A 238 -5.99 2.64 12.40
CA LEU A 238 -5.30 1.79 11.42
C LEU A 238 -4.08 1.03 11.96
N PRO A 239 -2.97 1.66 12.42
CA PRO A 239 -1.77 0.98 12.89
C PRO A 239 -1.99 0.29 14.23
N ARG A 240 -2.87 0.85 15.08
CA ARG A 240 -3.30 0.21 16.34
C ARG A 240 -3.97 -1.13 16.06
N SER A 241 -4.81 -1.19 15.02
CA SER A 241 -5.47 -2.43 14.61
C SER A 241 -4.57 -3.37 13.81
N ALA A 242 -3.69 -2.84 12.95
CA ALA A 242 -2.89 -3.63 12.02
C ALA A 242 -1.71 -4.33 12.69
N ILE A 243 -0.95 -3.59 13.49
CA ILE A 243 0.33 -4.03 14.06
C ILE A 243 0.48 -3.73 15.55
N GLY A 244 -0.55 -3.13 16.17
CA GLY A 244 -0.52 -2.73 17.57
C GLY A 244 0.52 -1.65 17.85
N GLN A 245 0.66 -0.69 16.95
CA GLN A 245 1.47 0.52 17.15
C GLN A 245 0.56 1.74 17.29
N ASN A 246 0.88 2.65 18.23
CA ASN A 246 0.14 3.91 18.41
C ASN A 246 0.21 4.81 17.16
N ILE A 247 1.37 4.84 16.52
CA ILE A 247 1.68 5.61 15.32
C ILE A 247 2.71 4.84 14.50
N THR A 248 2.72 5.01 13.18
CA THR A 248 3.76 4.47 12.29
C THR A 248 4.98 5.37 12.26
N THR A 249 6.11 4.87 11.78
CA THR A 249 7.34 5.66 11.63
C THR A 249 7.14 6.83 10.67
N TYR A 250 6.37 6.63 9.60
CA TYR A 250 6.06 7.69 8.63
C TYR A 250 4.57 7.76 8.30
N PHE A 251 4.11 8.98 8.09
CA PHE A 251 2.80 9.30 7.53
C PHE A 251 3.01 10.36 6.45
N ASN A 252 2.93 9.94 5.19
CA ASN A 252 3.21 10.82 4.05
C ASN A 252 1.91 11.43 3.54
N MET A 253 1.91 12.75 3.33
CA MET A 253 0.80 13.49 2.72
C MET A 253 1.25 14.09 1.40
N ILE A 254 0.88 13.46 0.30
CA ILE A 254 1.37 13.78 -1.05
C ILE A 254 0.30 14.60 -1.77
N THR A 255 0.64 15.83 -2.15
CA THR A 255 -0.35 16.82 -2.62
C THR A 255 0.06 17.47 -3.95
N GLY A 256 0.72 16.70 -4.81
CA GLY A 256 1.19 17.11 -6.12
C GLY A 256 2.64 16.68 -6.41
N PRO A 257 3.10 16.85 -7.66
CA PRO A 257 4.51 16.78 -8.01
C PRO A 257 5.30 17.94 -7.37
N ARG A 258 6.62 17.86 -7.48
CA ARG A 258 7.56 18.88 -7.02
C ARG A 258 7.27 20.24 -7.67
N ARG A 259 7.24 21.30 -6.86
CA ARG A 259 7.11 22.69 -7.30
C ARG A 259 8.46 23.27 -7.71
N SER A 260 8.42 24.39 -8.42
CA SER A 260 9.65 25.03 -8.94
C SER A 260 10.64 25.48 -7.85
N ASP A 261 10.15 25.76 -6.64
CA ASP A 261 10.94 26.19 -5.48
C ASP A 261 11.37 25.03 -4.56
N GLU A 262 10.92 23.80 -4.84
CA GLU A 262 11.25 22.61 -4.07
C GLU A 262 12.48 21.88 -4.64
N LEU A 263 13.31 21.32 -3.75
CA LEU A 263 14.57 20.67 -4.15
C LEU A 263 14.36 19.22 -4.59
N ASP A 264 13.41 18.51 -3.99
CA ASP A 264 13.16 17.07 -4.17
C ASP A 264 11.68 16.78 -4.47
N GLY A 265 11.43 15.61 -5.08
CA GLY A 265 10.10 15.15 -5.48
C GLY A 265 9.99 14.85 -6.98
N PRO A 266 8.90 14.16 -7.37
CA PRO A 266 8.70 13.75 -8.76
C PRO A 266 8.37 14.99 -9.60
N GLN A 267 8.81 15.00 -10.85
CA GLN A 267 8.50 16.05 -11.83
C GLN A 267 7.07 15.91 -12.37
N GLU A 268 6.57 14.67 -12.41
CA GLU A 268 5.24 14.33 -12.89
C GLU A 268 4.55 13.39 -11.91
N MET A 269 3.25 13.60 -11.68
CA MET A 269 2.46 12.77 -10.78
C MET A 269 1.14 12.36 -11.44
N HIS A 270 0.80 11.09 -11.30
CA HIS A 270 -0.44 10.50 -11.76
C HIS A 270 -1.21 9.84 -10.61
N LEU A 271 -2.54 9.87 -10.71
CA LEU A 271 -3.43 9.04 -9.88
C LEU A 271 -4.25 8.13 -10.79
N VAL A 272 -4.19 6.82 -10.56
CA VAL A 272 -5.08 5.83 -11.19
C VAL A 272 -6.15 5.43 -10.19
N LEU A 273 -7.39 5.80 -10.48
CA LEU A 273 -8.60 5.42 -9.75
C LEU A 273 -9.18 4.14 -10.37
N LEU A 274 -9.13 3.03 -9.63
CA LEU A 274 -9.66 1.75 -10.05
C LEU A 274 -11.06 1.49 -9.48
N ASP A 275 -12.01 1.19 -10.36
CA ASP A 275 -13.33 0.68 -9.98
C ASP A 275 -13.27 -0.82 -9.68
N ASN A 276 -13.07 -1.68 -10.70
CA ASN A 276 -13.06 -3.14 -10.58
C ASN A 276 -14.21 -3.70 -9.71
N GLY A 277 -15.44 -3.29 -10.02
CA GLY A 277 -16.66 -3.75 -9.35
C GLY A 277 -17.05 -2.99 -8.07
N ARG A 278 -16.29 -1.96 -7.66
CA ARG A 278 -16.60 -1.12 -6.49
C ARG A 278 -17.86 -0.29 -6.70
N SER A 279 -18.14 0.18 -7.91
CA SER A 279 -19.37 0.90 -8.27
C SER A 279 -20.60 -0.01 -8.15
N GLN A 280 -20.47 -1.28 -8.54
CA GLN A 280 -21.54 -2.27 -8.32
C GLN A 280 -21.77 -2.49 -6.81
N ALA A 281 -20.70 -2.77 -6.07
CA ALA A 281 -20.78 -2.93 -4.61
C ALA A 281 -21.31 -1.67 -3.91
N TYR A 282 -21.05 -0.49 -4.47
CA TYR A 282 -21.59 0.77 -4.00
C TYR A 282 -23.09 0.89 -4.23
N GLY A 283 -23.61 0.43 -5.37
CA GLY A 283 -25.04 0.42 -5.67
C GLY A 283 -25.86 -0.49 -4.73
N GLU A 284 -25.27 -1.60 -4.28
CA GLU A 284 -25.92 -2.59 -3.43
C GLU A 284 -25.74 -2.29 -1.93
N GLU A 285 -26.83 -2.04 -1.20
CA GLU A 285 -26.78 -1.63 0.22
C GLU A 285 -25.98 -2.60 1.11
N GLN A 286 -26.15 -3.91 0.90
CA GLN A 286 -25.45 -4.94 1.66
C GLN A 286 -23.94 -4.94 1.37
N MET A 287 -23.56 -4.74 0.11
CA MET A 287 -22.17 -4.75 -0.33
C MET A 287 -21.46 -3.43 -0.03
N ARG A 288 -22.18 -2.31 0.04
CA ARG A 288 -21.63 -0.98 0.35
C ARG A 288 -20.87 -0.95 1.68
N ARG A 289 -21.28 -1.77 2.65
CA ARG A 289 -20.57 -1.90 3.94
C ARG A 289 -19.14 -2.42 3.79
N THR A 290 -18.88 -3.27 2.79
CA THR A 290 -17.53 -3.81 2.54
C THR A 290 -16.55 -2.72 2.12
N LEU A 291 -17.03 -1.65 1.47
CA LEU A 291 -16.24 -0.50 1.03
C LEU A 291 -15.80 0.43 2.19
N GLN A 292 -16.35 0.24 3.39
CA GLN A 292 -15.95 1.02 4.57
C GLN A 292 -14.59 0.60 5.13
N CYS A 293 -14.10 -0.58 4.74
CA CYS A 293 -12.87 -1.16 5.25
C CYS A 293 -11.65 -0.23 5.08
N ILE A 294 -10.97 0.09 6.19
CA ILE A 294 -9.70 0.84 6.18
C ILE A 294 -8.48 -0.04 5.88
N ARG A 295 -8.71 -1.32 5.55
CA ARG A 295 -7.70 -2.31 5.18
C ARG A 295 -6.61 -2.51 6.24
N CYS A 296 -7.00 -2.55 7.51
CA CYS A 296 -6.07 -2.77 8.64
C CYS A 296 -5.60 -4.22 8.80
N GLY A 297 -6.22 -5.20 8.13
CA GLY A 297 -5.81 -6.61 8.22
C GLY A 297 -6.19 -7.33 9.51
N ALA A 298 -6.73 -6.63 10.51
CA ALA A 298 -7.09 -7.23 11.80
C ALA A 298 -8.05 -8.42 11.68
N CYS A 299 -8.95 -8.43 10.68
CA CYS A 299 -9.86 -9.55 10.43
C CYS A 299 -9.13 -10.84 10.04
N MET A 300 -7.98 -10.75 9.35
CA MET A 300 -7.17 -11.90 8.95
C MET A 300 -6.54 -12.58 10.17
N ASN A 301 -6.12 -11.79 11.16
CA ASN A 301 -5.55 -12.28 12.42
C ASN A 301 -6.53 -13.16 13.21
N HIS A 302 -7.83 -12.86 13.12
CA HIS A 302 -8.88 -13.62 13.80
C HIS A 302 -9.51 -14.72 12.94
N CYS A 303 -9.16 -14.81 11.65
CA CYS A 303 -9.82 -15.73 10.73
C CYS A 303 -9.36 -17.18 10.96
N PRO A 304 -10.24 -18.10 11.38
CA PRO A 304 -9.87 -19.48 11.67
C PRO A 304 -9.47 -20.28 10.43
N VAL A 305 -9.93 -19.85 9.25
CA VAL A 305 -9.53 -20.42 7.96
C VAL A 305 -8.10 -19.98 7.66
N TYR A 306 -7.89 -18.66 7.59
CA TYR A 306 -6.60 -18.06 7.26
C TYR A 306 -5.46 -18.55 8.17
N THR A 307 -5.67 -18.59 9.49
CA THR A 307 -4.65 -19.09 10.45
C THR A 307 -4.28 -20.57 10.27
N ARG A 308 -5.09 -21.36 9.55
CA ARG A 308 -4.86 -22.80 9.33
C ARG A 308 -4.29 -23.12 7.95
N ILE A 309 -4.73 -22.40 6.91
CA ILE A 309 -4.37 -22.70 5.52
C ILE A 309 -3.50 -21.63 4.86
N GLY A 310 -3.38 -20.42 5.43
CA GLY A 310 -2.74 -19.27 4.77
C GLY A 310 -3.72 -18.45 3.95
N GLY A 311 -3.22 -17.38 3.31
CA GLY A 311 -3.89 -16.59 2.28
C GLY A 311 -3.43 -16.99 0.91
#